data_AF-A0A9W3P484-F1
#
_entry.id   AF-A0A9W3P484-F1
#
_cell.length_a   1.000
_cell.length_b   1.000
_cell.length_c   1.000
_cell.angle_alpha   90.00
_cell.angle_beta   90.00
_cell.angle_gamma   90.00
#
_symmetry.space_group_name_H-M   'P 1'
#
loop_
_entity.id
_entity.type
_entity.pdbx_description
1 polymer ?
#
loop_
_entity_poly.entity_id
_entity_poly.type
_entity_poly.pdbx_seq_one_letter_code
_entity_poly.pdbx_strand_id
1 'polypeptide(L)'
;MSKQPPFKTLNRIIENYYDPKNGLIEVEQFIIGCDEESISVLDYKGIMYQKTSSQKYDQGYEILLLPYTELHSNSKQDLLQLLKRKIIVYFTYTENDQQQEDFVPDMGKQLFSFMSHILKGAQQNKRAIPVRFILMDIEAVGFIPKLSKFMAGCRGFNVGTCLFVDDRLTLTYGYNNEQVDKMYKNSVVISK
;
A
#
# COMPACT_ATOMS: atom_id res chain seq x y z
N MET A 1 4.06 7.29 -31.24
CA MET A 1 4.06 6.58 -29.94
C MET A 1 4.75 7.47 -28.91
N SER A 2 4.00 8.11 -28.01
CA SER A 2 4.61 8.94 -26.95
C SER A 2 5.26 8.00 -25.94
N LYS A 3 6.59 8.00 -25.88
CA LYS A 3 7.35 7.34 -24.80
C LYS A 3 6.98 8.04 -23.49
N GLN A 4 6.01 7.50 -22.74
CA GLN A 4 5.86 7.86 -21.34
C GLN A 4 7.20 7.61 -20.65
N PRO A 5 7.67 8.49 -19.75
CA PRO A 5 8.84 8.19 -18.93
C PRO A 5 8.60 6.83 -18.27
N PRO A 6 9.58 5.91 -18.23
CA PRO A 6 9.39 4.63 -17.59
C PRO A 6 9.43 4.87 -16.08
N PHE A 7 8.30 5.31 -15.51
CA PHE A 7 8.14 5.37 -14.07
C PHE A 7 8.34 3.95 -13.54
N LYS A 8 9.29 3.77 -12.61
CA LYS A 8 9.60 2.43 -12.06
C LYS A 8 8.38 1.81 -11.36
N THR A 9 7.51 2.65 -10.80
CA THR A 9 6.37 2.25 -10.01
C THR A 9 5.04 2.67 -10.65
N LEU A 10 4.38 1.77 -11.38
CA LEU A 10 3.04 2.01 -11.93
C LEU A 10 1.96 1.64 -10.92
N ASN A 11 0.89 2.43 -10.79
CA ASN A 11 -0.25 1.99 -9.98
C ASN A 11 -0.90 0.75 -10.60
N ARG A 12 -1.36 -0.16 -9.76
CA ARG A 12 -2.06 -1.37 -10.17
C ARG A 12 -3.35 -1.53 -9.38
N ILE A 13 -4.35 -2.12 -10.03
CA ILE A 13 -5.54 -2.67 -9.38
C ILE A 13 -5.62 -4.14 -9.83
N ILE A 14 -5.72 -5.04 -8.86
CA ILE A 14 -5.90 -6.47 -9.07
C ILE A 14 -7.30 -6.82 -8.55
N GLU A 15 -8.17 -7.25 -9.45
CA GLU A 15 -9.54 -7.68 -9.19
C GLU A 15 -9.61 -9.20 -9.01
N ASN A 16 -10.63 -9.70 -8.31
CA ASN A 16 -10.90 -11.12 -8.05
C ASN A 16 -9.69 -11.86 -7.46
N TYR A 17 -8.98 -11.22 -6.54
CA TYR A 17 -7.68 -11.70 -6.09
C TYR A 17 -7.74 -12.84 -5.06
N TYR A 18 -8.90 -13.07 -4.44
CA TYR A 18 -9.10 -14.16 -3.48
C TYR A 18 -9.37 -15.49 -4.20
N ASP A 19 -8.51 -16.48 -3.96
CA ASP A 19 -8.71 -17.84 -4.45
C ASP A 19 -9.43 -18.69 -3.37
N PRO A 20 -10.58 -19.34 -3.66
CA PRO A 20 -11.30 -20.15 -2.67
C PRO A 20 -10.53 -21.34 -2.10
N LYS A 21 -9.53 -21.87 -2.82
CA LYS A 21 -8.71 -23.02 -2.41
C LYS A 21 -7.38 -22.59 -1.79
N ASN A 22 -6.77 -21.54 -2.34
CA ASN A 22 -5.41 -21.11 -2.03
C ASN A 22 -5.36 -19.79 -1.21
N GLY A 23 -6.51 -19.15 -0.99
CA GLY A 23 -6.66 -17.90 -0.27
C GLY A 23 -5.96 -16.74 -0.98
N LEU A 24 -5.13 -16.02 -0.23
CA LEU A 24 -4.45 -14.79 -0.66
C LEU A 24 -3.17 -15.04 -1.48
N ILE A 25 -3.12 -16.12 -2.27
CA ILE A 25 -1.91 -16.54 -3.01
C ILE A 25 -1.43 -15.48 -4.00
N GLU A 26 -2.35 -14.74 -4.64
CA GLU A 26 -2.01 -13.68 -5.59
C GLU A 26 -1.31 -12.50 -4.89
N VAL A 27 -1.74 -12.16 -3.67
CA VAL A 27 -1.09 -11.11 -2.87
C VAL A 27 0.29 -11.55 -2.43
N GLU A 28 0.41 -12.79 -1.96
CA GLU A 28 1.65 -13.40 -1.53
C GLU A 28 2.69 -13.37 -2.66
N GLN A 29 2.33 -13.89 -3.84
CA GLN A 29 3.20 -13.90 -5.02
C GLN A 29 3.56 -12.49 -5.48
N PHE A 30 2.61 -11.55 -5.44
CA PHE A 30 2.89 -10.16 -5.80
C PHE A 30 3.90 -9.52 -4.85
N ILE A 31 3.72 -9.70 -3.53
CA ILE A 31 4.68 -9.21 -2.53
C ILE A 31 6.05 -9.80 -2.81
N ILE A 32 6.17 -11.13 -2.89
CA ILE A 32 7.45 -11.83 -3.11
C ILE A 32 8.14 -11.35 -4.40
N GLY A 33 7.38 -11.15 -5.47
CA GLY A 33 7.90 -10.68 -6.77
C GLY A 33 8.34 -9.21 -6.81
N CYS A 34 8.00 -8.38 -5.82
CA CYS A 34 8.50 -7.01 -5.74
C CYS A 34 9.89 -6.98 -5.07
N ASP A 35 10.98 -6.91 -5.83
CA ASP A 35 12.37 -7.01 -5.32
C ASP A 35 13.23 -5.75 -5.49
N GLU A 36 12.76 -4.77 -6.27
CA GLU A 36 13.44 -3.50 -6.56
C GLU A 36 12.86 -2.29 -5.79
N GLU A 37 11.78 -2.52 -5.04
CA GLU A 37 10.99 -1.48 -4.36
C GLU A 37 10.99 -1.73 -2.85
N SER A 38 11.00 -0.67 -2.04
CA SER A 38 10.56 -0.77 -0.65
C SER A 38 9.05 -0.90 -0.60
N ILE A 39 8.52 -1.70 0.33
CA ILE A 39 7.13 -2.12 0.32
C ILE A 39 6.46 -1.67 1.63
N SER A 40 5.24 -1.18 1.53
CA SER A 40 4.38 -0.91 2.67
C SER A 40 3.06 -1.64 2.44
N VAL A 41 2.82 -2.69 3.23
CA VAL A 41 1.68 -3.60 3.10
C VAL A 41 0.68 -3.27 4.19
N LEU A 42 -0.56 -2.99 3.80
CA LEU A 42 -1.69 -2.99 4.73
C LEU A 42 -2.06 -4.45 5.02
N ASP A 43 -1.60 -5.00 6.14
CA ASP A 43 -1.76 -6.42 6.48
C ASP A 43 -2.39 -6.55 7.86
N TYR A 44 -3.63 -6.10 7.99
CA TYR A 44 -4.28 -5.93 9.28
C TYR A 44 -4.27 -7.20 10.17
N LYS A 45 -4.49 -8.38 9.58
CA LYS A 45 -4.46 -9.68 10.28
C LYS A 45 -3.04 -10.28 10.41
N GLY A 46 -2.01 -9.63 9.89
CA GLY A 46 -0.64 -10.15 9.90
C GLY A 46 -0.42 -11.39 9.02
N ILE A 47 -1.34 -11.68 8.10
CA ILE A 47 -1.30 -12.90 7.27
C ILE A 47 -0.15 -12.81 6.28
N MET A 48 0.04 -11.65 5.64
CA MET A 48 1.13 -11.47 4.68
C MET A 48 2.49 -11.46 5.37
N TYR A 49 2.60 -10.89 6.58
CA TYR A 49 3.81 -10.95 7.39
C TYR A 49 4.21 -12.41 7.64
N GLN A 50 3.27 -13.24 8.11
CA GLN A 50 3.54 -14.66 8.38
C GLN A 50 3.96 -15.42 7.11
N LYS A 51 3.35 -15.11 5.96
CA LYS A 51 3.61 -15.80 4.69
C LYS A 51 4.88 -15.35 3.97
N THR A 52 5.23 -14.06 4.05
CA THR A 52 6.21 -13.45 3.14
C THR A 52 7.47 -12.93 3.82
N SER A 53 7.46 -12.69 5.13
CA SER A 53 8.59 -12.04 5.83
C SER A 53 9.91 -12.79 5.71
N SER A 54 9.92 -14.11 5.90
CA SER A 54 11.14 -14.93 5.80
C SER A 54 11.77 -14.83 4.41
N GLN A 55 10.96 -14.98 3.36
CA GLN A 55 11.47 -14.88 1.99
C GLN A 55 11.94 -13.47 1.65
N LYS A 56 11.26 -12.44 2.17
CA LYS A 56 11.73 -11.06 2.02
C LYS A 56 13.05 -10.80 2.72
N TYR A 57 13.24 -11.36 3.90
CA TYR A 57 14.51 -11.30 4.60
C TYR A 57 15.63 -11.93 3.75
N ASP A 58 15.37 -13.10 3.16
CA ASP A 58 16.31 -13.77 2.26
C ASP A 58 16.59 -12.96 0.98
N GLN A 59 15.63 -12.15 0.51
CA GLN A 59 15.79 -11.19 -0.60
C GLN A 59 16.53 -9.88 -0.19
N GLY A 60 17.03 -9.82 1.05
CA GLY A 60 17.80 -8.69 1.58
C GLY A 60 16.96 -7.51 2.07
N TYR A 61 15.68 -7.73 2.39
CA TYR A 61 14.84 -6.70 2.99
C TYR A 61 15.04 -6.60 4.50
N GLU A 62 15.10 -5.38 5.02
CA GLU A 62 14.76 -5.11 6.41
C GLU A 62 13.26 -5.36 6.60
N ILE A 63 12.89 -6.10 7.66
CA ILE A 63 11.50 -6.46 7.95
C ILE A 63 11.02 -5.62 9.13
N LEU A 64 9.96 -4.84 8.93
CA LEU A 64 9.33 -4.07 9.99
C LEU A 64 7.86 -4.47 10.12
N LEU A 65 7.49 -4.96 11.29
CA LEU A 65 6.11 -5.11 11.70
C LEU A 65 5.72 -3.87 12.50
N LEU A 66 4.77 -3.08 12.00
CA LEU A 66 4.37 -1.83 12.63
C LEU A 66 2.88 -1.87 12.98
N PRO A 67 2.51 -1.86 14.26
CA PRO A 67 1.12 -1.70 14.66
C PRO A 67 0.56 -0.38 14.15
N TYR A 68 -0.70 -0.39 13.74
CA TYR A 68 -1.37 0.78 13.20
C TYR A 68 -1.36 1.95 14.19
N THR A 69 -1.59 1.67 15.47
CA THR A 69 -1.61 2.64 16.56
C THR A 69 -0.28 3.38 16.75
N GLU A 70 0.82 2.83 16.25
CA GLU A 70 2.16 3.44 16.34
C GLU A 70 2.50 4.32 15.14
N LEU A 71 1.69 4.35 14.07
CA LEU A 71 1.95 5.17 12.89
C LEU A 71 2.14 6.66 13.20
N HIS A 72 1.40 7.16 14.20
CA HIS A 72 1.50 8.54 14.67
C HIS A 72 2.75 8.86 15.49
N SER A 73 3.37 7.85 16.12
CA SER A 73 4.54 8.04 16.97
C SER A 73 5.82 8.27 16.16
N ASN A 74 5.81 7.90 14.87
CA ASN A 74 6.96 8.05 14.00
C ASN A 74 7.25 9.53 13.72
N SER A 75 8.45 9.98 14.08
CA SER A 75 8.88 11.31 13.67
C SER A 75 9.03 11.34 12.15
N LYS A 76 8.84 12.53 11.56
CA LYS A 76 9.08 12.72 10.12
C LYS A 76 10.48 12.27 9.69
N GLN A 77 11.49 12.37 10.57
CA GLN A 77 12.83 11.92 10.26
C GLN A 77 12.90 10.39 10.14
N ASP A 78 12.21 9.66 11.01
CA ASP A 78 12.18 8.19 11.02
C ASP A 78 11.50 7.66 9.74
N LEU A 79 10.37 8.26 9.35
CA LEU A 79 9.68 7.93 8.10
C LEU A 79 10.55 8.16 6.86
N LEU A 80 11.42 9.18 6.86
CA LEU A 80 12.32 9.46 5.75
C LEU A 80 13.53 8.50 5.70
N GLN A 81 13.87 7.83 6.81
CA GLN A 81 14.90 6.79 6.79
C GLN A 81 14.42 5.55 6.04
N LEU A 82 13.10 5.27 6.03
CA LEU A 82 12.51 4.17 5.26
C LEU A 82 12.82 4.31 3.75
N LEU A 83 12.93 5.54 3.23
CA LEU A 83 13.25 5.80 1.82
C LEU A 83 14.71 5.48 1.42
N LYS A 84 15.58 5.20 2.39
CA LYS A 84 17.02 4.98 2.17
C LYS A 84 17.42 3.51 2.29
N ARG A 85 16.50 2.64 2.71
CA ARG A 85 16.77 1.23 3.00
C ARG A 85 15.84 0.36 2.16
N LYS A 86 16.29 -0.84 1.79
CA LYS A 86 15.43 -1.84 1.16
C LYS A 86 14.60 -2.48 2.27
N ILE A 87 13.37 -1.99 2.47
CA ILE A 87 12.53 -2.34 3.63
C ILE A 87 11.13 -2.75 3.20
N ILE A 88 10.55 -3.71 3.93
CA ILE A 88 9.12 -3.99 3.89
C ILE A 88 8.51 -3.70 5.26
N VAL A 89 7.42 -2.92 5.25
CA VAL A 89 6.64 -2.56 6.43
C VAL A 89 5.28 -3.22 6.34
N TYR A 90 4.91 -4.01 7.34
CA TYR A 90 3.58 -4.61 7.47
C TYR A 90 2.79 -3.84 8.53
N PHE A 91 1.73 -3.16 8.11
CA PHE A 91 0.81 -2.48 9.02
C PHE A 91 -0.22 -3.47 9.54
N THR A 92 -0.19 -3.74 10.84
CA THR A 92 -1.09 -4.69 11.51
C THR A 92 -1.97 -3.98 12.54
N TYR A 93 -3.06 -4.61 12.95
CA TYR A 93 -3.76 -4.23 14.16
C TYR A 93 -4.23 -5.49 14.90
N THR A 94 -4.53 -5.33 16.17
CA THR A 94 -5.09 -6.39 17.03
C THR A 94 -6.60 -6.24 17.18
N GLU A 95 -7.27 -7.29 17.65
CA GLU A 95 -8.69 -7.21 18.02
C GLU A 95 -8.94 -6.14 19.10
N ASN A 96 -7.97 -5.91 19.99
CA ASN A 96 -8.04 -4.86 21.00
C ASN A 96 -7.98 -3.45 20.37
N ASP A 97 -7.21 -3.27 19.30
CA ASP A 97 -7.15 -1.99 18.60
C ASP A 97 -8.51 -1.64 17.97
N GLN A 98 -9.22 -2.65 17.43
CA GLN A 98 -10.55 -2.47 16.84
C GLN A 98 -11.62 -2.02 17.85
N GLN A 99 -11.40 -2.23 19.15
CA GLN A 99 -12.35 -1.84 20.19
C GLN A 99 -12.24 -0.36 20.59
N GLN A 100 -11.21 0.36 20.11
CA GLN A 100 -11.05 1.79 20.41
C GLN A 100 -12.11 2.62 19.67
N GLU A 101 -12.64 3.65 20.35
CA GLU A 101 -13.50 4.65 19.70
C GLU A 101 -12.76 5.29 18.52
N ASP A 102 -13.46 5.53 17.41
CA ASP A 102 -12.93 6.12 16.16
C ASP A 102 -11.80 5.35 15.45
N PHE A 103 -11.58 4.07 15.78
CA PHE A 103 -10.53 3.23 15.17
C PHE A 103 -10.51 3.29 13.64
N VAL A 104 -11.64 3.00 12.98
CA VAL A 104 -11.72 2.96 11.50
C VAL A 104 -11.56 4.34 10.84
N PRO A 105 -12.29 5.41 11.27
CA PRO A 105 -12.09 6.76 10.73
C PRO A 105 -10.67 7.28 10.88
N ASP A 106 -10.01 6.98 11.99
CA ASP A 106 -8.61 7.35 12.18
C ASP A 106 -7.70 6.47 11.34
N MET A 107 -8.07 5.19 11.14
CA MET A 107 -7.30 4.25 10.34
C MET A 107 -6.97 4.76 8.93
N GLY A 108 -7.97 5.32 8.26
CA GLY A 108 -7.78 5.95 6.96
C GLY A 108 -6.85 7.17 6.99
N LYS A 109 -7.00 8.04 8.01
CA LYS A 109 -6.27 9.30 8.12
C LYS A 109 -4.79 9.09 8.39
N GLN A 110 -4.41 8.21 9.32
CA GLN A 110 -2.98 8.02 9.62
C GLN A 110 -2.27 7.29 8.48
N LEU A 111 -2.93 6.33 7.82
CA LEU A 111 -2.39 5.69 6.62
C LEU A 111 -2.16 6.73 5.51
N PHE A 112 -3.15 7.60 5.25
CA PHE A 112 -2.96 8.67 4.27
C PHE A 112 -1.85 9.66 4.66
N SER A 113 -1.73 9.98 5.96
CA SER A 113 -0.66 10.81 6.48
C SER A 113 0.70 10.17 6.19
N PHE A 114 0.87 8.88 6.52
CA PHE A 114 2.08 8.11 6.21
C PHE A 114 2.40 8.16 4.71
N MET A 115 1.44 7.79 3.85
CA MET A 115 1.60 7.80 2.40
C MET A 115 2.04 9.18 1.89
N SER A 116 1.44 10.25 2.41
CA SER A 116 1.75 11.63 2.03
C SER A 116 3.16 12.04 2.45
N HIS A 117 3.62 11.62 3.62
CA HIS A 117 4.97 11.88 4.10
C HIS A 117 6.03 11.17 3.25
N ILE A 118 5.80 9.90 2.93
CA ILE A 118 6.66 9.11 2.03
C ILE A 118 6.73 9.76 0.65
N LEU A 119 5.58 10.14 0.06
CA LEU A 119 5.55 10.82 -1.24
C LEU A 119 6.33 12.14 -1.21
N LYS A 120 6.14 12.97 -0.17
CA LYS A 120 6.89 14.22 -0.02
C LYS A 120 8.39 13.99 0.11
N GLY A 121 8.80 12.94 0.82
CA GLY A 121 10.20 12.54 0.92
C GLY A 121 10.78 12.10 -0.44
N ALA A 122 10.05 11.26 -1.18
CA ALA A 122 10.46 10.81 -2.52
C ALA A 122 10.57 11.98 -3.51
N GLN A 123 9.65 12.96 -3.45
CA GLN A 123 9.71 14.19 -4.25
C GLN A 123 10.99 15.01 -4.00
N GLN A 124 11.48 15.01 -2.77
CA GLN A 124 12.66 15.78 -2.36
C GLN A 124 13.98 15.03 -2.58
N ASN A 125 13.93 13.70 -2.75
CA ASN A 125 15.11 12.85 -2.85
C ASN A 125 15.09 11.97 -4.12
N LYS A 126 15.76 12.42 -5.18
CA LYS A 126 15.87 11.67 -6.45
C LYS A 126 16.61 10.33 -6.34
N ARG A 127 17.31 10.07 -5.23
CA ARG A 127 18.00 8.80 -4.95
C ARG A 127 17.22 7.88 -4.02
N ALA A 128 15.99 8.26 -3.64
CA ALA A 128 15.13 7.40 -2.84
C ALA A 128 14.90 6.07 -3.56
N ILE A 129 14.91 4.98 -2.79
CA ILE A 129 14.48 3.68 -3.29
C ILE A 129 12.99 3.80 -3.66
N PRO A 130 12.58 3.28 -4.83
CA PRO A 130 11.17 3.27 -5.21
C PRO A 130 10.27 2.66 -4.13
N VAL A 131 9.06 3.18 -3.94
CA VAL A 131 8.14 2.70 -2.90
C VAL A 131 6.85 2.17 -3.50
N ARG A 132 6.43 1.01 -3.00
CA ARG A 132 5.18 0.33 -3.32
C ARG A 132 4.27 0.28 -2.10
N PHE A 133 3.09 0.88 -2.23
CA PHE A 133 2.00 0.67 -1.28
C PHE A 133 1.13 -0.48 -1.75
N ILE A 134 1.01 -1.53 -0.95
CA ILE A 134 0.10 -2.66 -1.20
C ILE A 134 -1.08 -2.50 -0.26
N LEU A 135 -2.25 -2.24 -0.82
CA LEU A 135 -3.49 -1.98 -0.11
C LEU A 135 -4.44 -3.14 -0.40
N MET A 136 -4.66 -3.98 0.60
CA MET A 136 -5.56 -5.12 0.56
C MET A 136 -6.67 -4.93 1.59
N ASP A 137 -7.81 -5.58 1.36
CA ASP A 137 -9.02 -5.45 2.19
C ASP A 137 -9.35 -3.98 2.52
N ILE A 138 -9.41 -3.14 1.48
CA ILE A 138 -9.66 -1.71 1.64
C ILE A 138 -11.02 -1.43 2.30
N GLU A 139 -12.00 -2.33 2.18
CA GLU A 139 -13.24 -2.25 2.93
C GLU A 139 -13.04 -2.32 4.45
N ALA A 140 -11.99 -3.00 4.95
CA ALA A 140 -11.66 -3.04 6.37
C ALA A 140 -11.16 -1.68 6.88
N VAL A 141 -10.62 -0.84 5.98
CA VAL A 141 -10.30 0.56 6.26
C VAL A 141 -11.48 1.49 6.03
N GLY A 142 -12.45 1.06 5.22
CA GLY A 142 -13.59 1.85 4.78
C GLY A 142 -13.18 2.96 3.81
N PHE A 143 -12.34 3.90 4.25
CA PHE A 143 -11.96 5.06 3.46
C PHE A 143 -10.56 5.58 3.80
N ILE A 144 -9.66 5.60 2.81
CA ILE A 144 -8.39 6.35 2.88
C ILE A 144 -8.60 7.73 2.21
N PRO A 145 -8.51 8.84 2.96
CA PRO A 145 -8.74 10.18 2.42
C PRO A 145 -7.87 10.50 1.22
N LYS A 146 -8.44 11.13 0.19
CA LYS A 146 -7.72 11.62 -1.00
C LYS A 146 -6.90 10.55 -1.76
N LEU A 147 -7.15 9.25 -1.54
CA LEU A 147 -6.43 8.16 -2.21
C LEU A 147 -6.43 8.29 -3.75
N SER A 148 -7.58 8.61 -4.35
CA SER A 148 -7.68 8.79 -5.81
C SER A 148 -6.77 9.90 -6.34
N LYS A 149 -6.65 11.01 -5.59
CA LYS A 149 -5.74 12.13 -5.93
C LYS A 149 -4.28 11.73 -5.72
N PHE A 150 -3.99 10.97 -4.66
CA PHE A 150 -2.65 10.44 -4.40
C PHE A 150 -2.18 9.54 -5.55
N MET A 151 -2.98 8.55 -5.93
CA MET A 151 -2.67 7.63 -7.03
C MET A 151 -2.42 8.39 -8.34
N ALA A 152 -3.22 9.42 -8.62
CA ALA A 152 -3.00 10.24 -9.82
C ALA A 152 -1.63 10.93 -9.84
N GLY A 153 -1.15 11.40 -8.67
CA GLY A 153 0.05 12.23 -8.53
C GLY A 153 1.34 11.51 -8.12
N CYS A 154 1.30 10.28 -7.59
CA CYS A 154 2.49 9.62 -7.04
C CYS A 154 3.42 9.00 -8.10
N ARG A 155 2.86 8.60 -9.25
CA ARG A 155 3.57 7.90 -10.33
C ARG A 155 4.84 8.61 -10.82
N GLY A 156 4.83 9.95 -10.79
CA GLY A 156 5.97 10.78 -11.20
C GLY A 156 7.20 10.70 -10.30
N PHE A 157 7.10 10.06 -9.14
CA PHE A 157 8.08 10.16 -8.05
C PHE A 157 8.59 8.80 -7.56
N ASN A 158 8.55 7.76 -8.40
CA ASN A 158 8.88 6.38 -8.01
C ASN A 158 8.08 5.90 -6.79
N VAL A 159 6.85 6.37 -6.65
CA VAL A 159 5.87 5.87 -5.69
C VAL A 159 4.69 5.31 -6.45
N GLY A 160 4.31 4.07 -6.15
CA GLY A 160 3.17 3.39 -6.77
C GLY A 160 2.30 2.70 -5.76
N THR A 161 1.03 2.49 -6.12
CA THR A 161 0.08 1.69 -5.34
C THR A 161 -0.23 0.37 -6.04
N CYS A 162 -0.63 -0.64 -5.28
CA CYS A 162 -1.27 -1.85 -5.77
C CYS A 162 -2.48 -2.09 -4.88
N LEU A 163 -3.68 -1.97 -5.45
CA LEU A 163 -4.92 -2.24 -4.74
C LEU A 163 -5.36 -3.67 -5.09
N PHE A 164 -5.66 -4.45 -4.06
CA PHE A 164 -6.33 -5.74 -4.19
C PHE A 164 -7.79 -5.55 -3.78
N VAL A 165 -8.70 -5.81 -4.70
CA VAL A 165 -10.15 -5.64 -4.50
C VAL A 165 -10.86 -6.85 -5.09
N ASP A 166 -12.01 -7.21 -4.52
CA ASP A 166 -12.85 -8.25 -5.13
C ASP A 166 -13.33 -7.79 -6.49
N ASP A 167 -13.94 -6.60 -6.53
CA ASP A 167 -14.35 -5.98 -7.76
C ASP A 167 -14.31 -4.45 -7.65
N ARG A 168 -14.72 -3.79 -8.74
CA ARG A 168 -14.82 -2.34 -8.79
C ARG A 168 -15.83 -1.75 -7.81
N LEU A 169 -16.91 -2.46 -7.50
CA LEU A 169 -17.94 -2.03 -6.56
C LEU A 169 -17.42 -2.02 -5.13
N THR A 170 -16.44 -2.86 -4.77
CA THR A 170 -15.74 -2.83 -3.48
C THR A 170 -15.20 -1.43 -3.13
N LEU A 171 -14.76 -0.66 -4.12
CA LEU A 171 -14.27 0.70 -3.86
C LEU A 171 -15.41 1.70 -3.62
N THR A 172 -16.64 1.40 -4.04
CA THR A 172 -17.78 2.30 -3.87
C THR A 172 -18.28 2.38 -2.42
N TYR A 173 -17.85 1.47 -1.55
CA TYR A 173 -18.11 1.55 -0.11
C TYR A 173 -17.43 2.77 0.54
N GLY A 174 -16.27 3.18 0.04
CA GLY A 174 -15.51 4.32 0.55
C GLY A 174 -15.46 5.53 -0.39
N TYR A 175 -15.70 5.33 -1.69
CA TYR A 175 -15.42 6.33 -2.72
C TYR A 175 -16.62 6.52 -3.65
N ASN A 176 -16.82 7.74 -4.13
CA ASN A 176 -17.83 7.99 -5.17
C ASN A 176 -17.34 7.53 -6.56
N ASN A 177 -18.27 7.41 -7.51
CA ASN A 177 -17.97 6.92 -8.87
C ASN A 177 -16.85 7.72 -9.56
N GLU A 178 -16.83 9.05 -9.41
CA GLU A 178 -15.79 9.91 -10.00
C GLU A 178 -14.39 9.59 -9.43
N GLN A 179 -14.31 9.32 -8.13
CA GLN A 179 -13.07 8.93 -7.48
C GLN A 179 -12.62 7.54 -7.93
N VAL A 180 -13.54 6.57 -8.03
CA VAL A 180 -13.24 5.22 -8.51
C VAL A 180 -12.77 5.26 -9.97
N ASP A 181 -13.47 6.00 -10.84
CA ASP A 181 -13.05 6.21 -12.24
C ASP A 181 -11.62 6.73 -12.35
N LYS A 182 -11.28 7.71 -11.49
CA LYS A 182 -9.92 8.25 -11.43
C LYS A 182 -8.91 7.20 -10.96
N MET A 183 -9.23 6.35 -9.99
CA MET A 183 -8.32 5.29 -9.55
C MET A 183 -8.01 4.30 -10.68
N TYR A 184 -9.04 3.85 -11.39
CA TYR A 184 -8.90 2.91 -12.52
C TYR A 184 -8.15 3.52 -13.69
N LYS A 185 -8.53 4.72 -14.12
CA LYS A 185 -7.86 5.42 -15.23
C LYS A 185 -6.36 5.64 -14.97
N ASN A 186 -5.97 5.72 -13.70
CA ASN A 186 -4.60 5.95 -13.29
C ASN A 186 -3.82 4.67 -12.94
N SER A 187 -4.38 3.49 -13.19
CA SER A 187 -3.81 2.20 -12.83
C SER A 187 -3.80 1.23 -14.01
N VAL A 188 -2.85 0.29 -13.99
CA VAL A 188 -2.94 -0.92 -14.79
C VAL A 188 -3.89 -1.87 -14.06
N VAL A 189 -4.94 -2.31 -14.75
CA VAL A 189 -5.96 -3.20 -14.17
C VAL A 189 -5.69 -4.63 -14.63
N ILE A 190 -5.68 -5.55 -13.68
CA ILE A 190 -5.53 -6.99 -13.90
C ILE A 190 -6.74 -7.66 -13.25
N SER A 191 -7.47 -8.46 -14.02
CA SER A 191 -8.58 -9.26 -13.51
C SER A 191 -8.18 -10.73 -13.60
N LYS A 192 -8.44 -11.48 -12.53
CA LYS A 192 -8.13 -12.90 -12.39
C LYS A 192 -9.40 -13.76 -12.38
#